data_AF-A0A3P9DDH9-F1
#
_entry.id   AF-A0A3P9DDH9-F1
#
_cell.length_a   1.000
_cell.length_b   1.000
_cell.length_c   1.000
_cell.angle_alpha   90.00
_cell.angle_beta   90.00
_cell.angle_gamma   90.00
#
_symmetry.space_group_name_H-M   'P 1'
#
loop_
_entity.id
_entity.type
_entity.pdbx_description
1 polymer ?
#
loop_
_entity_poly.entity_id
_entity_poly.type
_entity_poly.pdbx_seq_one_letter_code
_entity_poly.pdbx_strand_id
1 'polypeptide(L)'
;MIVKQYLMFILYSLCASVFKGILGQIPITQNVTVVEGAIANMTCRVDYNDNTSLQWSNPAQQTLFFGDKKALRDHRIELVRASSQELTIRINDVSLSDEGLYTCSLFTMPVRTTKAFLTVLGVPGRPEITGFTKPAMEGDVVTLTCTTSGSKPAATIRWFRNDKEVQGTKEVNATGKSFTVRSSLQFQVDKRDDGVAYTCSVEHVSLSKPYMTTEVLEVHYAPHLEITHSLIIPQEGQYFKLECVSIGNPIPEPVEWSKDGGELPDIERMIVEGRELTITTLNKTDNGTYRCEASNHLGSSSAEYILFVYAKDFPGPTTDPNALGQHGPDHALIGGVVAVVVFITLCLIIVLGRYLARHKGTYLTHEAKGAEDAPDADTAIINAEGNHVHAEEKKEYFI
;
A
#
# COMPACT_ATOMS: atom_id res chain seq x y z
N MET A 1 37.88 49.83 65.37
CA MET A 1 36.87 49.48 64.34
C MET A 1 37.47 48.88 63.06
N ILE A 2 38.62 49.37 62.57
CA ILE A 2 39.25 48.92 61.30
C ILE A 2 39.70 47.44 61.31
N VAL A 3 40.19 46.94 62.46
CA VAL A 3 40.67 45.54 62.59
C VAL A 3 39.54 44.51 62.46
N LYS A 4 38.32 44.82 62.93
CA LYS A 4 37.15 43.93 62.80
C LYS A 4 36.67 43.82 61.35
N GLN A 5 36.74 44.91 60.58
CA GLN A 5 36.34 44.94 59.17
C GLN A 5 37.31 44.13 58.28
N TYR A 6 38.62 44.24 58.54
CA TYR A 6 39.65 43.46 57.86
C TYR A 6 39.55 41.96 58.16
N LEU A 7 39.31 41.58 59.42
CA LEU A 7 39.14 40.18 59.80
C LEU A 7 37.92 39.55 59.11
N MET A 8 36.82 40.31 58.97
CA MET A 8 35.60 39.84 58.32
C MET A 8 35.79 39.67 56.80
N PHE A 9 36.53 40.56 56.14
CA PHE A 9 36.89 40.43 54.72
C PHE A 9 37.80 39.22 54.45
N ILE A 10 38.79 38.98 55.32
CA ILE A 10 39.68 37.83 55.23
C ILE A 10 38.89 36.52 55.43
N LEU A 11 37.99 36.47 56.41
CA LEU A 11 37.11 35.32 56.64
C LEU A 11 36.15 35.06 55.47
N TYR A 12 35.59 36.11 54.85
CA TYR A 12 34.73 35.97 53.67
C TYR A 12 35.50 35.47 52.44
N SER A 13 36.72 35.99 52.22
CA SER A 13 37.60 35.55 51.12
C SER A 13 38.10 34.12 51.32
N LEU A 14 38.47 33.74 52.55
CA LEU A 14 38.85 32.37 52.89
C LEU A 14 37.66 31.43 52.73
N CYS A 15 36.48 31.79 53.22
CA CYS A 15 35.26 31.01 53.05
C CYS A 15 34.87 30.84 51.57
N ALA A 16 34.98 31.88 50.76
CA ALA A 16 34.74 31.81 49.31
C ALA A 16 35.77 30.94 48.55
N SER A 17 37.05 30.96 48.96
CA SER A 17 38.09 30.09 48.40
C SER A 17 37.91 28.62 48.82
N VAL A 18 37.47 28.37 50.06
CA VAL A 18 37.18 27.03 50.58
C VAL A 18 35.91 26.46 49.92
N PHE A 19 34.87 27.28 49.71
CA PHE A 19 33.68 26.87 48.95
C PHE A 19 33.98 26.58 47.47
N LYS A 20 34.84 27.39 46.81
CA LYS A 20 35.33 27.08 45.45
C LYS A 20 36.17 25.80 45.40
N GLY A 21 37.02 25.54 46.39
CA GLY A 21 37.84 24.33 46.47
C GLY A 21 37.03 23.04 46.68
N ILE A 22 35.94 23.10 47.47
CA ILE A 22 35.10 21.92 47.76
C ILE A 22 34.10 21.60 46.64
N LEU A 23 33.56 22.62 45.96
CA LEU A 23 32.66 22.43 44.81
C LEU A 23 33.39 22.18 43.47
N GLY A 24 34.63 22.64 43.30
CA GLY A 24 35.36 22.54 42.03
C GLY A 24 36.02 21.18 41.75
N GLN A 25 36.14 20.30 42.75
CA GLN A 25 36.68 18.94 42.62
C GLN A 25 35.61 17.92 42.22
N ILE A 26 34.73 18.22 41.26
CA ILE A 26 33.73 17.25 40.79
C ILE A 26 34.09 16.88 39.35
N PRO A 27 34.33 15.59 39.05
CA PRO A 27 34.58 15.19 37.68
C PRO A 27 33.31 15.32 36.84
N ILE A 28 33.46 15.83 35.63
CA ILE A 28 32.41 16.07 34.64
C ILE A 28 32.75 15.26 33.39
N THR A 29 31.76 14.55 32.88
CA THR A 29 31.83 13.81 31.62
C THR A 29 30.46 13.84 30.95
N GLN A 30 30.42 13.52 29.66
CA GLN A 30 29.19 13.47 28.87
C GLN A 30 28.99 12.10 28.23
N ASN A 31 27.74 11.74 27.95
CA ASN A 31 27.43 10.57 27.15
C ASN A 31 27.98 10.73 25.73
N VAL A 32 28.35 9.61 25.12
CA VAL A 32 28.92 9.58 23.77
C VAL A 32 28.12 8.58 22.96
N THR A 33 27.68 9.00 21.77
CA THR A 33 27.02 8.11 20.81
C THR A 33 27.89 8.03 19.57
N VAL A 34 28.26 6.82 19.16
CA VAL A 34 29.05 6.57 17.95
C VAL A 34 28.45 5.44 17.14
N VAL A 35 28.78 5.40 15.87
CA VAL A 35 28.47 4.28 14.99
C VAL A 35 29.50 3.17 15.20
N GLU A 36 29.10 1.91 15.08
CA GLU A 36 30.02 0.76 15.09
C GLU A 36 31.15 0.92 14.06
N GLY A 37 32.37 0.55 14.46
CA GLY A 37 33.62 0.76 13.71
C GLY A 37 34.19 2.17 13.81
N ALA A 38 33.46 3.14 14.36
CA ALA A 38 33.95 4.50 14.54
C ALA A 38 34.85 4.65 15.78
N ILE A 39 35.32 5.87 16.01
CA ILE A 39 36.17 6.23 17.14
C ILE A 39 35.33 6.95 18.20
N ALA A 40 35.42 6.54 19.46
CA ALA A 40 34.84 7.24 20.60
C ALA A 40 35.90 7.95 21.44
N ASN A 41 35.68 9.24 21.75
CA ASN A 41 36.52 9.99 22.67
C ASN A 41 35.79 10.20 24.01
N MET A 42 36.28 9.59 25.08
CA MET A 42 35.72 9.73 26.43
C MET A 42 36.55 10.75 27.19
N THR A 43 35.94 11.89 27.52
CA THR A 43 36.63 13.03 28.14
C THR A 43 36.10 13.25 29.56
N CYS A 44 36.99 13.19 30.53
CA CYS A 44 36.68 13.54 31.91
C CYS A 44 37.44 14.79 32.32
N ARG A 45 36.73 15.81 32.82
CA ARG A 45 37.29 17.10 33.23
C ARG A 45 36.94 17.45 34.65
N VAL A 46 37.80 18.21 35.31
CA VAL A 46 37.59 18.75 36.66
C VAL A 46 37.97 20.23 36.64
N ASP A 47 37.09 21.10 37.11
CA ASP A 47 37.30 22.55 37.09
C ASP A 47 38.45 22.99 38.01
N TYR A 48 38.54 22.39 39.20
CA TYR A 48 39.63 22.61 40.14
C TYR A 48 40.13 21.28 40.68
N ASN A 49 41.41 20.98 40.45
CA ASN A 49 42.05 19.79 40.97
C ASN A 49 43.36 20.15 41.69
N ASP A 50 43.52 19.64 42.90
CA ASP A 50 44.71 19.71 43.76
C ASP A 50 45.74 18.63 43.38
N ASN A 51 45.88 18.37 42.07
CA ASN A 51 46.79 17.37 41.51
C ASN A 51 46.47 15.91 41.92
N THR A 52 45.23 15.61 42.31
CA THR A 52 44.78 14.23 42.49
C THR A 52 44.60 13.52 41.14
N SER A 53 44.67 12.19 41.14
CA SER A 53 44.64 11.43 39.89
C SER A 53 43.22 11.19 39.39
N LEU A 54 43.03 11.34 38.08
CA LEU A 54 41.84 10.90 37.36
C LEU A 54 42.00 9.46 36.88
N GLN A 55 40.91 8.73 36.82
CA GLN A 55 40.88 7.36 36.32
C GLN A 55 39.63 7.11 35.47
N TRP A 56 39.79 6.39 34.37
CA TRP A 56 38.68 5.78 33.65
C TRP A 56 38.58 4.30 33.96
N SER A 57 37.36 3.82 34.24
CA SER A 57 37.02 2.39 34.25
C SER A 57 35.92 2.07 33.24
N ASN A 58 35.98 0.85 32.70
CA ASN A 58 34.98 0.35 31.76
C ASN A 58 33.69 -0.09 32.48
N PRO A 59 32.64 -0.51 31.75
CA PRO A 59 31.39 -0.96 32.36
C PRO A 59 31.56 -2.14 33.33
N ALA A 60 32.56 -3.00 33.11
CA ALA A 60 32.93 -4.10 34.01
C ALA A 60 33.78 -3.66 35.22
N GLN A 61 33.89 -2.35 35.47
CA GLN A 61 34.68 -1.74 36.56
C GLN A 61 36.19 -2.03 36.50
N GLN A 62 36.71 -2.43 35.35
CA GLN A 62 38.15 -2.59 35.14
C GLN A 62 38.77 -1.24 34.82
N THR A 63 39.88 -0.91 35.46
CA THR A 63 40.62 0.32 35.17
C THR A 63 41.21 0.27 33.76
N LEU A 64 40.88 1.29 32.96
CA LEU A 64 41.44 1.51 31.62
C LEU A 64 42.74 2.31 31.73
N PHE A 65 42.65 3.47 32.39
CA PHE A 65 43.75 4.40 32.62
C PHE A 65 43.65 4.99 34.03
N PHE A 66 44.78 5.11 34.69
CA PHE A 66 44.96 5.87 35.94
C PHE A 66 46.03 6.93 35.69
N GLY A 67 45.61 8.19 35.60
CA GLY A 67 46.45 9.26 35.07
C GLY A 67 46.95 8.94 33.65
N ASP A 68 48.26 8.99 33.45
CA ASP A 68 48.92 8.65 32.18
C ASP A 68 49.21 7.14 32.04
N LYS A 69 48.93 6.32 33.07
CA LYS A 69 49.26 4.90 33.09
C LYS A 69 48.10 4.06 32.57
N LYS A 70 48.35 3.31 31.50
CA LYS A 70 47.42 2.32 30.95
C LYS A 70 47.40 1.07 31.83
N ALA A 71 46.22 0.63 32.25
CA ALA A 71 46.05 -0.55 33.10
C ALA A 71 45.50 -1.76 32.32
N LEU A 72 44.62 -1.54 31.34
CA LEU A 72 44.06 -2.61 30.52
C LEU A 72 44.89 -2.84 29.23
N ARG A 73 45.19 -4.10 28.91
CA ARG A 73 45.89 -4.51 27.68
C ARG A 73 44.95 -4.60 26.47
N ASP A 74 44.14 -3.57 26.23
CA ASP A 74 43.37 -3.44 24.99
C ASP A 74 44.06 -2.42 24.08
N HIS A 75 44.54 -2.84 22.90
CA HIS A 75 45.27 -1.98 21.97
C HIS A 75 44.40 -0.88 21.34
N ARG A 76 43.07 -1.07 21.28
CA ARG A 76 42.15 -0.08 20.72
C ARG A 76 41.99 1.16 21.58
N ILE A 77 42.27 1.02 22.89
CA ILE A 77 42.09 2.11 23.86
C ILE A 77 43.41 2.86 24.02
N GLU A 78 43.42 4.13 23.61
CA GLU A 78 44.60 4.98 23.58
C GLU A 78 44.43 6.21 24.47
N LEU A 79 45.53 6.72 25.02
CA LEU A 79 45.53 7.98 25.74
C LEU A 79 45.60 9.13 24.75
N VAL A 80 44.63 10.05 24.81
CA VAL A 80 44.66 11.28 24.02
C VAL A 80 45.29 12.40 24.82
N ARG A 81 44.86 12.55 26.08
CA ARG A 81 45.34 13.61 26.97
C ARG A 81 45.30 13.16 28.42
N ALA A 82 46.38 13.40 29.15
CA ALA A 82 46.43 13.28 30.61
C ALA A 82 47.02 14.54 31.22
N SER A 83 46.31 15.10 32.19
CA SER A 83 46.74 16.17 33.07
C SER A 83 45.99 16.04 34.40
N SER A 84 46.28 16.90 35.37
CA SER A 84 45.49 16.95 36.60
C SER A 84 44.02 17.32 36.31
N GLN A 85 43.72 18.20 35.35
CA GLN A 85 42.35 18.67 35.11
C GLN A 85 41.57 17.88 34.06
N GLU A 86 42.25 17.11 33.21
CA GLU A 86 41.62 16.42 32.08
C GLU A 86 42.26 15.06 31.83
N LEU A 87 41.41 14.03 31.73
CA LEU A 87 41.77 12.69 31.27
C LEU A 87 40.87 12.30 30.10
N THR A 88 41.45 12.28 28.91
CA THR A 88 40.77 11.92 27.67
C THR A 88 41.37 10.64 27.09
N ILE A 89 40.51 9.64 26.90
CA ILE A 89 40.85 8.38 26.24
C ILE A 89 40.11 8.28 24.91
N ARG A 90 40.72 7.57 23.97
CA ARG A 90 40.15 7.22 22.68
C ARG A 90 39.93 5.72 22.63
N ILE A 91 38.79 5.29 22.12
CA ILE A 91 38.50 3.90 21.80
C ILE A 91 38.37 3.83 20.27
N ASN A 92 39.32 3.19 19.62
CA ASN A 92 39.30 2.93 18.17
C ASN A 92 38.46 1.68 17.88
N ASP A 93 37.89 1.60 16.67
CA ASP A 93 37.14 0.42 16.21
C ASP A 93 36.10 -0.04 17.25
N VAL A 94 35.18 0.88 17.58
CA VAL A 94 34.16 0.65 18.61
C VAL A 94 33.17 -0.40 18.13
N SER A 95 32.95 -1.42 18.94
CA SER A 95 32.01 -2.51 18.69
C SER A 95 30.79 -2.44 19.60
N LEU A 96 29.71 -3.15 19.26
CA LEU A 96 28.53 -3.24 20.13
C LEU A 96 28.84 -3.77 21.55
N SER A 97 29.92 -4.51 21.75
CA SER A 97 30.32 -4.98 23.09
C SER A 97 30.87 -3.87 23.98
N ASP A 98 31.41 -2.79 23.41
CA ASP A 98 31.99 -1.67 24.16
C ASP A 98 30.92 -0.77 24.79
N GLU A 99 29.66 -0.88 24.35
CA GLU A 99 28.53 -0.13 24.91
C GLU A 99 28.37 -0.37 26.41
N GLY A 100 28.15 0.72 27.14
CA GLY A 100 27.78 0.66 28.54
C GLY A 100 28.17 1.92 29.31
N LEU A 101 28.10 1.80 30.63
CA LEU A 101 28.31 2.90 31.55
C LEU A 101 29.78 2.96 32.02
N TYR A 102 30.56 3.85 31.42
CA TYR A 102 31.95 4.11 31.81
C TYR A 102 31.97 5.04 33.01
N THR A 103 32.95 4.85 33.90
CA THR A 103 33.06 5.65 35.13
C THR A 103 34.38 6.43 35.12
N CYS A 104 34.29 7.73 35.34
CA CYS A 104 35.44 8.56 35.65
C CYS A 104 35.49 8.79 37.16
N SER A 105 36.65 8.51 37.76
CA SER A 105 36.90 8.65 39.18
C SER A 105 38.02 9.67 39.43
N LEU A 106 37.76 10.62 40.32
CA LEU A 106 38.74 11.53 40.89
C LEU A 106 39.11 11.04 42.29
N PHE A 107 40.39 10.73 42.51
CA PHE A 107 40.88 10.11 43.75
C PHE A 107 41.11 11.12 44.88
N THR A 108 40.05 11.84 45.25
CA THR A 108 39.96 12.61 46.49
C THR A 108 39.61 11.70 47.68
N MET A 109 39.59 12.24 48.89
CA MET A 109 39.08 11.56 50.09
C MET A 109 37.78 12.25 50.56
N PRO A 110 36.58 11.70 50.30
CA PRO A 110 36.28 10.45 49.60
C PRO A 110 36.40 10.57 48.07
N VAL A 111 36.50 9.42 47.37
CA VAL A 111 36.58 9.36 45.90
C VAL A 111 35.30 9.92 45.31
N ARG A 112 35.45 10.82 44.34
CA ARG A 112 34.33 11.42 43.60
C ARG A 112 34.24 10.78 42.23
N THR A 113 33.04 10.41 41.80
CA THR A 113 32.84 9.73 40.52
C THR A 113 31.75 10.39 39.70
N THR A 114 31.89 10.26 38.39
CA THR A 114 30.89 10.62 37.40
C THR A 114 30.84 9.54 36.33
N LYS A 115 29.74 9.43 35.59
CA LYS A 115 29.55 8.36 34.62
C LYS A 115 29.12 8.90 33.27
N ALA A 116 29.59 8.26 32.21
CA ALA A 116 29.19 8.50 30.84
C ALA A 116 28.72 7.20 30.21
N PHE A 117 27.55 7.22 29.58
CA PHE A 117 27.09 6.10 28.78
C PHE A 117 27.67 6.22 27.36
N LEU A 118 28.38 5.19 26.91
CA LEU A 118 28.78 5.03 25.51
C LEU A 118 27.68 4.25 24.80
N THR A 119 26.90 4.91 23.95
CA THR A 119 25.90 4.29 23.07
C THR A 119 26.55 3.94 21.74
N VAL A 120 26.42 2.68 21.30
CA VAL A 120 26.95 2.24 20.00
C VAL A 120 25.80 1.93 19.05
N LEU A 121 25.74 2.63 17.92
CA LEU A 121 24.74 2.46 16.87
C LEU A 121 25.22 1.37 15.89
N GLY A 122 24.38 0.37 15.68
CA GLY A 122 24.62 -0.70 14.70
C GLY A 122 24.16 -0.24 13.32
N VAL A 123 25.01 -0.40 12.30
CA VAL A 123 24.69 0.01 10.94
C VAL A 123 23.88 -1.09 10.25
N PRO A 124 22.69 -0.79 9.70
CA PRO A 124 21.98 -1.76 8.87
C PRO A 124 22.82 -2.16 7.65
N GLY A 125 22.79 -3.44 7.30
CA GLY A 125 23.25 -3.91 6.00
C GLY A 125 22.43 -3.31 4.85
N ARG A 126 22.90 -3.49 3.61
CA ARG A 126 22.08 -3.14 2.45
C ARG A 126 20.86 -4.07 2.41
N PRO A 127 19.66 -3.55 2.11
CA PRO A 127 18.48 -4.39 1.99
C PRO A 127 18.59 -5.35 0.82
N GLU A 128 18.01 -6.53 0.98
CA GLU A 128 17.85 -7.54 -0.06
C GLU A 128 16.37 -7.89 -0.22
N ILE A 129 15.87 -7.92 -1.46
CA ILE A 129 14.50 -8.34 -1.80
C ILE A 129 14.52 -9.81 -2.25
N THR A 130 13.64 -10.62 -1.69
CA THR A 130 13.51 -12.07 -1.94
C THR A 130 12.04 -12.47 -2.01
N GLY A 131 11.72 -13.75 -2.30
CA GLY A 131 10.35 -14.28 -2.22
C GLY A 131 9.53 -14.19 -3.51
N PHE A 132 10.20 -14.21 -4.66
CA PHE A 132 9.59 -14.17 -5.99
C PHE A 132 10.40 -15.03 -6.98
N THR A 133 9.77 -15.40 -8.09
CA THR A 133 10.40 -16.10 -9.22
C THR A 133 10.71 -15.11 -10.35
N LYS A 134 11.74 -15.40 -11.15
CA LYS A 134 12.09 -14.62 -12.34
C LYS A 134 12.05 -15.55 -13.56
N PRO A 135 11.13 -15.35 -14.52
CA PRO A 135 9.98 -14.44 -14.47
C PRO A 135 8.91 -14.91 -13.47
N ALA A 136 8.04 -14.01 -13.05
CA ALA A 136 6.78 -14.35 -12.37
C ALA A 136 5.69 -14.64 -13.42
N MET A 137 4.71 -15.48 -13.11
CA MET A 137 3.59 -15.75 -14.00
C MET A 137 2.35 -14.95 -13.59
N GLU A 138 1.56 -14.49 -14.55
CA GLU A 138 0.26 -13.90 -14.25
C GLU A 138 -0.62 -14.87 -13.44
N GLY A 139 -1.20 -14.36 -12.36
CA GLY A 139 -2.00 -15.14 -11.42
C GLY A 139 -1.22 -15.71 -10.23
N ASP A 140 0.11 -15.69 -10.25
CA ASP A 140 0.94 -16.12 -9.11
C ASP A 140 0.65 -15.26 -7.87
N VAL A 141 0.72 -15.88 -6.69
CA VAL A 141 0.72 -15.13 -5.41
C VAL A 141 2.15 -14.97 -4.95
N VAL A 142 2.71 -13.77 -5.12
CA VAL A 142 4.10 -13.44 -4.79
C VAL A 142 4.17 -12.77 -3.42
N THR A 143 5.23 -13.06 -2.65
CA THR A 143 5.51 -12.41 -1.37
C THR A 143 6.91 -11.79 -1.36
N LEU A 144 7.02 -10.56 -1.86
CA LEU A 144 8.28 -9.82 -1.83
C LEU A 144 8.67 -9.54 -0.38
N THR A 145 9.84 -10.02 0.03
CA THR A 145 10.36 -9.86 1.38
C THR A 145 11.67 -9.08 1.34
N CYS A 146 11.67 -7.90 1.94
CA CYS A 146 12.86 -7.09 2.13
C CYS A 146 13.45 -7.37 3.51
N THR A 147 14.74 -7.68 3.56
CA THR A 147 15.45 -7.98 4.82
C THR A 147 16.67 -7.08 4.97
N THR A 148 16.88 -6.54 6.17
CA THR A 148 18.11 -5.84 6.59
C THR A 148 18.52 -6.32 7.97
N SER A 149 19.83 -6.50 8.21
CA SER A 149 20.40 -6.97 9.48
C SER A 149 21.40 -5.99 10.06
N GLY A 150 21.79 -6.16 11.33
CA GLY A 150 22.83 -5.34 11.98
C GLY A 150 22.37 -3.97 12.50
N SER A 151 21.12 -3.58 12.27
CA SER A 151 20.60 -2.28 12.72
C SER A 151 20.52 -2.20 14.25
N LYS A 152 20.97 -1.10 14.84
CA LYS A 152 20.69 -0.77 16.23
C LYS A 152 20.61 0.76 16.40
N PRO A 153 19.43 1.32 16.73
CA PRO A 153 18.14 0.65 16.97
C PRO A 153 17.56 -0.07 15.72
N ALA A 154 16.44 -0.77 15.88
CA ALA A 154 15.78 -1.44 14.75
C ALA A 154 15.47 -0.45 13.62
N ALA A 155 15.91 -0.76 12.41
CA ALA A 155 15.68 0.08 11.24
C ALA A 155 14.20 0.16 10.83
N THR A 156 13.88 1.16 10.02
CA THR A 156 12.56 1.33 9.41
C THR A 156 12.64 0.94 7.95
N ILE A 157 11.77 0.01 7.53
CA ILE A 157 11.61 -0.40 6.13
C ILE A 157 10.37 0.27 5.55
N ARG A 158 10.51 0.85 4.36
CA ARG A 158 9.42 1.38 3.54
C ARG A 158 9.46 0.74 2.15
N TRP A 159 8.28 0.49 1.59
CA TRP A 159 8.14 -0.05 0.25
C TRP A 159 7.57 0.99 -0.70
N PHE A 160 8.07 0.99 -1.92
CA PHE A 160 7.57 1.80 -3.01
C PHE A 160 7.27 0.91 -4.20
N ARG A 161 6.07 1.04 -4.76
CA ARG A 161 5.69 0.46 -6.06
C ARG A 161 5.80 1.58 -7.08
N ASN A 162 6.78 1.49 -7.96
CA ASN A 162 7.37 2.62 -8.68
C ASN A 162 7.74 3.72 -7.67
N ASP A 163 7.09 4.88 -7.72
CA ASP A 163 7.32 6.01 -6.81
C ASP A 163 6.29 6.14 -5.69
N LYS A 164 5.29 5.25 -5.64
CA LYS A 164 4.19 5.33 -4.67
C LYS A 164 4.47 4.43 -3.47
N GLU A 165 4.48 5.02 -2.27
CA GLU A 165 4.63 4.26 -1.02
C GLU A 165 3.46 3.28 -0.83
N VAL A 166 3.78 2.03 -0.49
CA VAL A 166 2.83 0.97 -0.20
C VAL A 166 3.13 0.35 1.16
N GLN A 167 2.09 -0.14 1.83
CA GLN A 167 2.24 -0.68 3.17
C GLN A 167 2.62 -2.17 3.12
N GLY A 168 3.78 -2.50 3.68
CA GLY A 168 4.19 -3.87 3.96
C GLY A 168 3.95 -4.29 5.40
N THR A 169 4.02 -5.59 5.67
CA THR A 169 4.10 -6.11 7.04
C THR A 169 5.46 -5.76 7.65
N LYS A 170 5.59 -5.77 8.97
CA LYS A 170 6.86 -5.50 9.65
C LYS A 170 7.13 -6.56 10.70
N GLU A 171 8.31 -7.14 10.64
CA GLU A 171 8.83 -8.10 11.62
C GLU A 171 10.20 -7.63 12.10
N VAL A 172 10.39 -7.63 13.42
CA VAL A 172 11.65 -7.19 14.04
C VAL A 172 12.15 -8.31 14.95
N ASN A 173 13.32 -8.84 14.63
CA ASN A 173 13.95 -9.92 15.38
C ASN A 173 15.25 -9.41 16.00
N ALA A 174 15.41 -9.55 17.31
CA ALA A 174 16.65 -9.23 17.99
C ALA A 174 17.72 -10.30 17.68
N THR A 175 18.90 -9.86 17.28
CA THR A 175 20.06 -10.69 16.96
C THR A 175 21.26 -10.20 17.79
N GLY A 176 21.42 -10.79 18.97
CA GLY A 176 22.41 -10.33 19.95
C GLY A 176 22.08 -8.93 20.46
N LYS A 177 22.97 -7.95 20.21
CA LYS A 177 22.76 -6.53 20.56
C LYS A 177 22.16 -5.71 19.40
N SER A 178 21.99 -6.31 18.23
CA SER A 178 21.43 -5.66 17.03
C SER A 178 20.06 -6.24 16.67
N PHE A 179 19.47 -5.75 15.59
CA PHE A 179 18.18 -6.18 15.07
C PHE A 179 18.29 -6.54 13.59
N THR A 180 17.60 -7.63 13.23
CA THR A 180 17.22 -7.95 11.86
C THR A 180 15.77 -7.55 11.66
N VAL A 181 15.51 -6.71 10.67
CA VAL A 181 14.18 -6.22 10.32
C VAL A 181 13.79 -6.81 8.98
N ARG A 182 12.57 -7.34 8.90
CA ARG A 182 11.98 -7.87 7.67
C ARG A 182 10.65 -7.17 7.40
N SER A 183 10.34 -6.98 6.13
CA SER A 183 9.04 -6.48 5.72
C SER A 183 8.60 -7.22 4.47
N SER A 184 7.33 -7.61 4.42
CA SER A 184 6.79 -8.38 3.30
C SER A 184 5.59 -7.70 2.64
N LEU A 185 5.53 -7.80 1.31
CA LEU A 185 4.39 -7.42 0.46
C LEU A 185 3.87 -8.66 -0.23
N GLN A 186 2.61 -9.01 0.02
CA GLN A 186 1.93 -10.10 -0.67
C GLN A 186 0.89 -9.54 -1.63
N PHE A 187 0.92 -10.01 -2.88
CA PHE A 187 -0.05 -9.62 -3.90
C PHE A 187 -0.19 -10.74 -4.95
N GLN A 188 -1.29 -10.71 -5.68
CA GLN A 188 -1.50 -11.55 -6.85
C GLN A 188 -0.96 -10.79 -8.08
N VAL A 189 -0.11 -11.46 -8.86
CA VAL A 189 0.56 -10.88 -10.02
C VAL A 189 -0.44 -10.70 -11.17
N ASP A 190 -0.43 -9.50 -11.75
CA ASP A 190 -1.22 -9.13 -12.93
C ASP A 190 -0.28 -8.78 -14.09
N LYS A 191 -0.72 -8.93 -15.35
CA LYS A 191 0.08 -8.51 -16.51
C LYS A 191 0.53 -7.04 -16.47
N ARG A 192 -0.20 -6.16 -15.78
CA ARG A 192 0.16 -4.74 -15.56
C ARG A 192 1.31 -4.56 -14.57
N ASP A 193 1.71 -5.61 -13.86
CA ASP A 193 2.88 -5.59 -13.00
C ASP A 193 4.19 -5.81 -13.76
N ASP A 194 4.14 -6.17 -15.04
CA ASP A 194 5.34 -6.28 -15.89
C ASP A 194 6.06 -4.92 -15.99
N GLY A 195 7.35 -4.91 -15.68
CA GLY A 195 8.18 -3.71 -15.64
C GLY A 195 7.96 -2.81 -14.42
N VAL A 196 7.10 -3.17 -13.47
CA VAL A 196 6.89 -2.40 -12.23
C VAL A 196 8.10 -2.56 -11.30
N ALA A 197 8.63 -1.42 -10.83
CA ALA A 197 9.77 -1.36 -9.93
C ALA A 197 9.33 -1.37 -8.46
N TYR A 198 9.61 -2.45 -7.73
CA TYR A 198 9.42 -2.53 -6.29
C TYR A 198 10.72 -2.13 -5.57
N THR A 199 10.69 -0.98 -4.90
CA THR A 199 11.83 -0.45 -4.15
C THR A 199 11.64 -0.62 -2.66
N CYS A 200 12.59 -1.27 -2.00
CA CYS A 200 12.69 -1.29 -0.55
C CYS A 200 13.68 -0.23 -0.08
N SER A 201 13.23 0.67 0.79
CA SER A 201 14.02 1.73 1.43
C SER A 201 14.21 1.45 2.90
N VAL A 202 15.45 1.52 3.38
CA VAL A 202 15.85 1.33 4.78
C VAL A 202 16.34 2.66 5.34
N GLU A 203 15.63 3.15 6.33
CA GLU A 203 15.97 4.36 7.09
C GLU A 203 16.50 4.00 8.48
N HIS A 204 17.58 4.66 8.88
CA HIS A 204 18.19 4.44 10.19
C HIS A 204 19.04 5.66 10.62
N VAL A 205 19.13 5.90 11.93
CA VAL A 205 19.83 7.07 12.52
C VAL A 205 21.34 7.11 12.23
N SER A 206 21.95 5.96 11.91
CA SER A 206 23.36 5.89 11.54
C SER A 206 23.63 6.20 10.06
N LEU A 207 22.59 6.37 9.24
CA LEU A 207 22.72 6.60 7.81
C LEU A 207 22.45 8.07 7.48
N SER A 208 23.27 8.66 6.62
CA SER A 208 23.05 10.01 6.08
C SER A 208 22.03 10.04 4.94
N LYS A 209 21.88 8.90 4.24
CA LYS A 209 20.89 8.66 3.18
C LYS A 209 20.32 7.25 3.35
N PRO A 210 19.04 7.02 3.02
CA PRO A 210 18.48 5.68 3.11
C PRO A 210 19.22 4.72 2.18
N TYR A 211 19.35 3.47 2.62
CA TYR A 211 19.76 2.39 1.72
C TYR A 211 18.55 1.90 0.95
N MET A 212 18.71 1.75 -0.36
CA MET A 212 17.62 1.34 -1.24
C MET A 212 18.07 0.16 -2.10
N THR A 213 17.14 -0.75 -2.37
CA THR A 213 17.29 -1.81 -3.37
C THR A 213 15.99 -1.88 -4.16
N THR A 214 16.08 -2.12 -5.46
CA THR A 214 14.96 -2.10 -6.38
C THR A 214 14.94 -3.39 -7.18
N GLU A 215 13.77 -4.00 -7.25
CA GLU A 215 13.50 -5.16 -8.08
C GLU A 215 12.45 -4.79 -9.13
N VAL A 216 12.77 -5.00 -10.41
CA VAL A 216 11.84 -4.76 -11.51
C VAL A 216 11.21 -6.09 -11.87
N LEU A 217 9.90 -6.21 -11.68
CA LEU A 217 9.21 -7.47 -11.91
C LEU A 217 9.12 -7.75 -13.42
N GLU A 218 9.59 -8.92 -13.83
CA GLU A 218 9.33 -9.47 -15.17
C GLU A 218 8.16 -10.45 -15.04
N VAL A 219 7.05 -10.15 -15.72
CA VAL A 219 5.83 -10.96 -15.65
C VAL A 219 5.56 -11.58 -17.02
N HIS A 220 5.53 -12.91 -17.06
CA HIS A 220 5.09 -13.63 -18.25
C HIS A 220 3.58 -13.89 -18.19
N TYR A 221 2.91 -13.64 -19.32
CA TYR A 221 1.46 -13.80 -19.47
C TYR A 221 1.09 -14.22 -20.89
N ALA A 222 -0.06 -14.89 -21.01
CA ALA A 222 -0.56 -15.40 -22.28
C ALA A 222 -0.95 -14.26 -23.24
N PRO A 223 -0.97 -14.51 -24.56
CA PRO A 223 -1.26 -13.50 -25.55
C PRO A 223 -2.69 -12.96 -25.43
N HIS A 224 -2.87 -11.68 -25.73
CA HIS A 224 -4.18 -11.07 -25.96
C HIS A 224 -4.12 -10.26 -27.25
N LEU A 225 -5.06 -10.55 -28.16
CA LEU A 225 -5.08 -10.02 -29.51
C LEU A 225 -6.32 -9.15 -29.72
N GLU A 226 -6.15 -8.09 -30.50
CA GLU A 226 -7.22 -7.23 -31.00
C GLU A 226 -6.92 -6.86 -32.46
N ILE A 227 -7.93 -6.80 -33.33
CA ILE A 227 -7.78 -6.32 -34.71
C ILE A 227 -8.23 -4.87 -34.77
N THR A 228 -7.31 -3.99 -35.15
CA THR A 228 -7.61 -2.60 -35.54
C THR A 228 -7.64 -2.48 -37.06
N HIS A 229 -8.26 -1.43 -37.58
CA HIS A 229 -8.49 -1.28 -39.02
C HIS A 229 -8.44 0.18 -39.49
N SER A 230 -8.35 0.37 -40.81
CA SER A 230 -8.46 1.70 -41.42
C SER A 230 -9.76 2.42 -41.01
N LEU A 231 -9.67 3.72 -40.66
CA LEU A 231 -10.81 4.57 -40.25
C LEU A 231 -11.67 5.06 -41.45
N ILE A 232 -11.85 4.21 -42.45
CA ILE A 232 -12.65 4.49 -43.65
C ILE A 232 -13.80 3.49 -43.77
N ILE A 233 -14.87 3.88 -44.46
CA ILE A 233 -15.92 2.94 -44.85
C ILE A 233 -15.37 2.07 -46.00
N PRO A 234 -15.28 0.74 -45.86
CA PRO A 234 -14.68 -0.11 -46.88
C PRO A 234 -15.52 -0.08 -48.17
N GLN A 235 -15.02 0.52 -49.25
CA GLN A 235 -15.72 0.55 -50.55
C GLN A 235 -14.93 -0.18 -51.63
N GLU A 236 -15.65 -0.73 -52.63
CA GLU A 236 -15.03 -1.36 -53.80
C GLU A 236 -13.97 -0.46 -54.46
N GLY A 237 -12.82 -1.05 -54.76
CA GLY A 237 -11.68 -0.37 -55.38
C GLY A 237 -10.77 0.39 -54.41
N GLN A 238 -11.11 0.50 -53.12
CA GLN A 238 -10.23 1.09 -52.11
C GLN A 238 -9.26 0.05 -51.55
N TYR A 239 -8.14 0.52 -51.00
CA TYR A 239 -7.28 -0.32 -50.16
C TYR A 239 -7.83 -0.33 -48.72
N PHE A 240 -7.63 -1.44 -48.01
CA PHE A 240 -8.07 -1.59 -46.63
C PHE A 240 -7.03 -2.35 -45.83
N LYS A 241 -6.74 -1.88 -44.62
CA LYS A 241 -5.70 -2.43 -43.76
C LYS A 241 -6.32 -2.90 -42.46
N LEU A 242 -5.93 -4.10 -42.06
CA LEU A 242 -6.16 -4.68 -40.76
C LEU A 242 -4.80 -4.81 -40.05
N GLU A 243 -4.75 -4.46 -38.77
CA GLU A 243 -3.56 -4.61 -37.94
C GLU A 243 -3.91 -5.43 -36.70
N CYS A 244 -3.21 -6.54 -36.51
CA CYS A 244 -3.37 -7.40 -35.34
C CYS A 244 -2.48 -6.89 -34.20
N VAL A 245 -3.09 -6.17 -33.26
CA VAL A 245 -2.43 -5.69 -32.06
C VAL A 245 -2.34 -6.85 -31.08
N SER A 246 -1.14 -7.38 -30.89
CA SER A 246 -0.87 -8.45 -29.92
C SER A 246 -0.06 -7.94 -28.73
N ILE A 247 -0.58 -8.17 -27.52
CA ILE A 247 0.15 -8.02 -26.27
C ILE A 247 0.42 -9.40 -25.69
N GLY A 248 1.58 -9.58 -25.06
CA GLY A 248 2.00 -10.84 -24.45
C GLY A 248 3.45 -10.74 -24.01
N ASN A 249 3.81 -11.42 -22.93
CA ASN A 249 5.20 -11.57 -22.52
C ASN A 249 5.48 -13.06 -22.26
N PRO A 250 6.33 -13.73 -23.05
CA PRO A 250 7.05 -13.21 -24.21
C PRO A 250 6.12 -12.78 -25.35
N ILE A 251 6.63 -11.89 -26.21
CA ILE A 251 5.88 -11.35 -27.35
C ILE A 251 5.43 -12.51 -28.27
N PRO A 252 4.14 -12.62 -28.59
CA PRO A 252 3.60 -13.72 -29.39
C PRO A 252 3.88 -13.50 -30.88
N GLU A 253 4.76 -14.32 -31.44
CA GLU A 253 5.13 -14.32 -32.87
C GLU A 253 5.35 -15.75 -33.39
N PRO A 254 5.00 -16.06 -34.64
CA PRO A 254 4.41 -15.16 -35.65
C PRO A 254 2.90 -14.90 -35.45
N VAL A 255 2.36 -13.90 -36.16
CA VAL A 255 0.91 -13.68 -36.30
C VAL A 255 0.44 -14.31 -37.60
N GLU A 256 -0.59 -15.15 -37.52
CA GLU A 256 -1.18 -15.84 -38.67
C GLU A 256 -2.55 -15.24 -39.00
N TRP A 257 -2.79 -14.94 -40.28
CA TRP A 257 -4.06 -14.40 -40.77
C TRP A 257 -4.84 -15.46 -41.55
N SER A 258 -6.15 -15.51 -41.32
CA SER A 258 -7.09 -16.40 -42.00
C SER A 258 -8.39 -15.67 -42.34
N LYS A 259 -9.13 -16.19 -43.32
CA LYS A 259 -10.46 -15.67 -43.71
C LYS A 259 -11.46 -16.82 -43.68
N ASP A 260 -12.58 -16.62 -42.98
CA ASP A 260 -13.68 -17.58 -42.88
C ASP A 260 -13.23 -18.99 -42.44
N GLY A 261 -12.19 -19.07 -41.60
CA GLY A 261 -11.61 -20.31 -41.10
C GLY A 261 -10.64 -21.02 -42.05
N GLY A 262 -10.34 -20.43 -43.21
CA GLY A 262 -9.36 -20.95 -44.19
C GLY A 262 -8.21 -19.97 -44.47
N GLU A 263 -7.34 -20.35 -45.39
CA GLU A 263 -6.24 -19.50 -45.87
C GLU A 263 -6.79 -18.25 -46.60
N LEU A 264 -5.98 -17.19 -46.66
CA LEU A 264 -6.33 -15.99 -47.42
C LEU A 264 -6.48 -16.35 -48.92
N PRO A 265 -7.61 -15.98 -49.56
CA PRO A 265 -7.95 -16.48 -50.90
C PRO A 265 -7.12 -15.89 -52.04
N ASP A 266 -6.49 -14.73 -51.82
CA ASP A 266 -5.79 -13.96 -52.87
C ASP A 266 -4.52 -13.32 -52.32
N ILE A 267 -3.42 -14.07 -52.34
CA ILE A 267 -2.12 -13.67 -51.78
C ILE A 267 -1.42 -12.53 -52.55
N GLU A 268 -1.82 -12.24 -53.80
CA GLU A 268 -1.27 -11.11 -54.57
C GLU A 268 -1.91 -9.79 -54.12
N ARG A 269 -3.18 -9.83 -53.72
CA ARG A 269 -3.96 -8.66 -53.30
C ARG A 269 -4.03 -8.49 -51.78
N MET A 270 -3.94 -9.58 -51.03
CA MET A 270 -3.96 -9.65 -49.57
C MET A 270 -2.56 -9.89 -49.03
N ILE A 271 -1.83 -8.79 -48.83
CA ILE A 271 -0.41 -8.80 -48.48
C ILE A 271 -0.29 -8.79 -46.95
N VAL A 272 0.39 -9.78 -46.38
CA VAL A 272 0.68 -9.86 -44.94
C VAL A 272 2.12 -9.41 -44.68
N GLU A 273 2.28 -8.36 -43.88
CA GLU A 273 3.57 -7.82 -43.45
C GLU A 273 3.63 -7.81 -41.92
N GLY A 274 4.25 -8.83 -41.34
CA GLY A 274 4.32 -9.00 -39.88
C GLY A 274 2.93 -9.19 -39.26
N ARG A 275 2.40 -8.14 -38.64
CA ARG A 275 1.09 -8.14 -37.97
C ARG A 275 -0.02 -7.50 -38.79
N GLU A 276 0.32 -6.95 -39.96
CA GLU A 276 -0.58 -6.18 -40.80
C GLU A 276 -1.04 -7.01 -41.99
N LEU A 277 -2.33 -6.94 -42.29
CA LEU A 277 -2.94 -7.47 -43.49
C LEU A 277 -3.46 -6.30 -44.34
N THR A 278 -2.89 -6.12 -45.52
CA THR A 278 -3.29 -5.09 -46.48
C THR A 278 -4.01 -5.73 -47.65
N ILE A 279 -5.26 -5.33 -47.86
CA ILE A 279 -6.06 -5.66 -49.04
C ILE A 279 -5.93 -4.48 -50.01
N THR A 280 -5.18 -4.64 -51.11
CA THR A 280 -4.82 -3.50 -51.97
C THR A 280 -5.99 -2.93 -52.77
N THR A 281 -6.95 -3.78 -53.15
CA THR A 281 -8.14 -3.38 -53.93
C THR A 281 -9.36 -4.18 -53.47
N LEU A 282 -10.29 -3.56 -52.74
CA LEU A 282 -11.48 -4.22 -52.21
C LEU A 282 -12.48 -4.61 -53.31
N ASN A 283 -13.10 -5.77 -53.15
CA ASN A 283 -14.22 -6.25 -53.97
C ASN A 283 -15.28 -6.96 -53.07
N LYS A 284 -16.44 -7.32 -53.64
CA LYS A 284 -17.52 -7.97 -52.88
C LYS A 284 -17.20 -9.38 -52.36
N THR A 285 -16.22 -10.06 -52.95
CA THR A 285 -15.82 -11.41 -52.50
C THR A 285 -14.93 -11.37 -51.27
N ASP A 286 -14.40 -10.19 -50.91
CA ASP A 286 -13.61 -9.98 -49.69
C ASP A 286 -14.46 -9.95 -48.42
N ASN A 287 -15.78 -9.85 -48.55
CA ASN A 287 -16.70 -9.97 -47.44
C ASN A 287 -16.45 -11.27 -46.67
N GLY A 288 -16.40 -11.19 -45.36
CA GLY A 288 -16.15 -12.34 -44.49
C GLY A 288 -15.53 -11.95 -43.17
N THR A 289 -15.22 -12.96 -42.37
CA THR A 289 -14.56 -12.81 -41.07
C THR A 289 -13.07 -13.05 -41.23
N TYR A 290 -12.28 -12.02 -40.98
CA TYR A 290 -10.83 -12.09 -40.92
C TYR A 290 -10.42 -12.41 -39.49
N ARG A 291 -9.58 -13.42 -39.30
CA ARG A 291 -9.10 -13.86 -38.00
C ARG A 291 -7.59 -13.78 -37.95
N CYS A 292 -7.05 -13.12 -36.94
CA CYS A 292 -5.62 -13.18 -36.62
C CYS A 292 -5.40 -14.07 -35.39
N GLU A 293 -4.37 -14.90 -35.42
CA GLU A 293 -4.00 -15.81 -34.34
C GLU A 293 -2.51 -15.67 -34.03
N ALA A 294 -2.15 -15.68 -32.74
CA ALA A 294 -0.76 -15.71 -32.31
C ALA A 294 -0.63 -16.49 -30.99
N SER A 295 0.57 -17.01 -30.73
CA SER A 295 0.85 -17.82 -29.55
C SER A 295 2.20 -17.49 -28.93
N ASN A 296 2.31 -17.76 -27.63
CA ASN A 296 3.58 -17.86 -26.92
C ASN A 296 3.58 -19.16 -26.08
N HIS A 297 4.65 -19.41 -25.33
CA HIS A 297 4.77 -20.64 -24.51
C HIS A 297 3.73 -20.79 -23.39
N LEU A 298 2.93 -19.75 -23.11
CA LEU A 298 1.85 -19.77 -22.12
C LEU A 298 0.46 -20.00 -22.72
N GLY A 299 0.31 -19.88 -24.05
CA GLY A 299 -0.96 -20.13 -24.72
C GLY A 299 -1.09 -19.45 -26.08
N SER A 300 -2.28 -19.58 -26.66
CA SER A 300 -2.66 -18.92 -27.90
C SER A 300 -3.88 -18.01 -27.70
N SER A 301 -3.99 -17.00 -28.54
CA SER A 301 -5.16 -16.12 -28.61
C SER A 301 -5.44 -15.75 -30.06
N SER A 302 -6.69 -15.41 -30.35
CA SER A 302 -7.12 -14.98 -31.67
C SER A 302 -8.16 -13.88 -31.58
N ALA A 303 -8.16 -12.99 -32.56
CA ALA A 303 -9.15 -11.93 -32.71
C ALA A 303 -9.81 -12.03 -34.09
N GLU A 304 -11.04 -11.55 -34.18
CA GLU A 304 -11.85 -11.60 -35.42
C GLU A 304 -12.36 -10.22 -35.80
N TYR A 305 -12.41 -9.94 -37.10
CA TYR A 305 -12.95 -8.73 -37.70
C TYR A 305 -13.85 -9.08 -38.88
N ILE A 306 -15.09 -8.59 -38.87
CA ILE A 306 -16.05 -8.84 -39.96
C ILE A 306 -15.98 -7.69 -40.95
N LEU A 307 -15.51 -7.98 -42.16
CA LEU A 307 -15.42 -7.01 -43.25
C LEU A 307 -16.70 -7.03 -44.09
N PHE A 308 -17.29 -5.84 -44.27
CA PHE A 308 -18.35 -5.59 -45.23
C PHE A 308 -17.94 -4.50 -46.22
N VAL A 309 -17.84 -4.86 -47.49
CA VAL A 309 -17.45 -3.99 -48.60
C VAL A 309 -18.70 -3.37 -49.23
N TYR A 310 -18.77 -2.05 -49.22
CA TYR A 310 -19.82 -1.26 -49.86
C TYR A 310 -19.51 -1.01 -51.34
N ALA A 311 -20.54 -0.76 -52.14
CA ALA A 311 -20.32 -0.36 -53.53
C ALA A 311 -19.62 1.00 -53.58
N LYS A 312 -18.88 1.27 -54.67
CA LYS A 312 -18.09 2.49 -54.86
C LYS A 312 -18.89 3.79 -54.69
N ASP A 313 -20.19 3.75 -54.96
CA ASP A 313 -21.11 4.89 -54.87
C ASP A 313 -22.07 4.79 -53.67
N PHE A 314 -21.72 4.05 -52.61
CA PHE A 314 -22.53 4.02 -51.40
C PHE A 314 -22.55 5.41 -50.76
N PRO A 315 -23.70 6.12 -50.72
CA PRO A 315 -23.81 7.33 -49.93
C PRO A 315 -23.62 6.90 -48.48
N GLY A 316 -22.53 7.31 -47.84
CA GLY A 316 -22.35 7.11 -46.41
C GLY A 316 -23.57 7.62 -45.64
N PRO A 317 -23.74 7.26 -44.35
CA PRO A 317 -24.85 7.77 -43.56
C PRO A 317 -24.86 9.30 -43.66
N THR A 318 -25.88 9.84 -44.34
CA THR A 318 -26.00 11.27 -44.57
C THR A 318 -26.12 11.95 -43.22
N THR A 319 -25.15 12.79 -42.86
CA THR A 319 -25.26 13.71 -41.73
C THR A 319 -26.21 14.87 -42.02
N ASP A 320 -27.05 14.76 -43.04
CA ASP A 320 -28.07 15.75 -43.39
C ASP A 320 -29.32 15.52 -42.52
N PRO A 321 -29.62 16.42 -41.57
CA PRO A 321 -30.80 16.30 -40.71
C PRO A 321 -32.12 16.34 -41.48
N ASN A 322 -32.09 16.73 -42.76
CA ASN A 322 -33.30 16.97 -43.56
C ASN A 322 -33.68 15.80 -44.49
N ALA A 323 -32.90 14.71 -44.55
CA ALA A 323 -33.22 13.56 -45.40
C ALA A 323 -34.36 12.66 -44.85
N LEU A 324 -34.86 12.92 -43.63
CA LEU A 324 -36.00 12.22 -43.02
C LEU A 324 -37.37 12.88 -43.30
N GLY A 325 -37.42 13.92 -44.15
CA GLY A 325 -38.63 14.71 -44.37
C GLY A 325 -39.69 14.16 -45.33
N GLN A 326 -39.56 12.92 -45.85
CA GLN A 326 -40.48 12.40 -46.88
C GLN A 326 -41.26 11.12 -46.54
N HIS A 327 -41.29 10.71 -45.28
CA HIS A 327 -42.33 9.77 -44.83
C HIS A 327 -43.35 10.52 -43.97
N GLY A 328 -44.58 10.61 -44.48
CA GLY A 328 -45.74 11.06 -43.69
C GLY A 328 -45.86 10.24 -42.40
N PRO A 329 -46.56 10.75 -41.37
CA PRO A 329 -46.49 10.22 -40.02
C PRO A 329 -46.70 8.70 -40.00
N ASP A 330 -45.70 7.98 -39.51
CA ASP A 330 -45.69 6.53 -39.45
C ASP A 330 -46.96 6.03 -38.77
N HIS A 331 -47.87 5.45 -39.55
CA HIS A 331 -49.11 4.83 -39.07
C HIS A 331 -48.87 3.78 -37.97
N ALA A 332 -47.65 3.23 -37.90
CA ALA A 332 -47.20 2.33 -36.86
C ALA A 332 -47.09 3.00 -35.48
N LEU A 333 -46.63 4.24 -35.42
CA LEU A 333 -46.46 5.00 -34.17
C LEU A 333 -47.83 5.42 -33.62
N ILE A 334 -48.73 5.86 -34.51
CA ILE A 334 -50.13 6.14 -34.18
C ILE A 334 -50.85 4.85 -33.73
N GLY A 335 -50.62 3.73 -34.41
CA GLY A 335 -51.18 2.42 -34.03
C GLY A 335 -50.70 1.94 -32.65
N GLY A 336 -49.42 2.11 -32.34
CA GLY A 336 -48.85 1.76 -31.04
C GLY A 336 -49.44 2.58 -29.90
N VAL A 337 -49.56 3.91 -30.07
CA VAL A 337 -50.15 4.79 -29.05
C VAL A 337 -51.62 4.45 -28.82
N VAL A 338 -52.39 4.22 -29.89
CA VAL A 338 -53.81 3.83 -29.76
C VAL A 338 -53.94 2.47 -29.05
N ALA A 339 -53.11 1.48 -29.37
CA ALA A 339 -53.12 0.18 -28.72
C ALA A 339 -52.82 0.27 -27.21
N VAL A 340 -51.84 1.09 -26.82
CA VAL A 340 -51.51 1.31 -25.40
C VAL A 340 -52.64 1.99 -24.65
N VAL A 341 -53.26 3.02 -25.25
CA VAL A 341 -54.41 3.70 -24.63
C VAL A 341 -55.60 2.75 -24.47
N VAL A 342 -55.92 1.94 -25.49
CA VAL A 342 -57.00 0.95 -25.41
C VAL A 342 -56.68 -0.10 -24.32
N PHE A 343 -55.43 -0.57 -24.24
CA PHE A 343 -55.03 -1.53 -23.21
C PHE A 343 -55.18 -0.97 -21.79
N ILE A 344 -54.71 0.26 -21.56
CA ILE A 344 -54.83 0.93 -20.26
C ILE A 344 -56.31 1.13 -19.88
N THR A 345 -57.16 1.55 -20.83
CA THR A 345 -58.59 1.72 -20.56
C THR A 345 -59.30 0.40 -20.23
N LEU A 346 -58.97 -0.70 -20.92
CA LEU A 346 -59.48 -2.04 -20.61
C LEU A 346 -59.04 -2.50 -19.21
N CYS A 347 -57.76 -2.31 -18.86
CA CYS A 347 -57.27 -2.62 -17.52
C CYS A 347 -58.01 -1.82 -16.44
N LEU A 348 -58.25 -0.52 -16.66
CA LEU A 348 -58.99 0.32 -15.71
C LEU A 348 -60.44 -0.14 -15.56
N ILE A 349 -61.12 -0.50 -16.66
CA ILE A 349 -62.49 -1.03 -16.61
C ILE A 349 -62.54 -2.36 -15.83
N ILE A 350 -61.56 -3.25 -16.02
CA ILE A 350 -61.50 -4.52 -15.28
C ILE A 350 -61.26 -4.27 -13.79
N VAL A 351 -60.34 -3.35 -13.45
CA VAL A 351 -60.06 -2.99 -12.06
C VAL A 351 -61.26 -2.33 -11.40
N LEU A 352 -61.93 -1.38 -12.05
CA LEU A 352 -63.18 -0.79 -11.55
C LEU A 352 -64.28 -1.84 -11.42
N GLY A 353 -64.40 -2.75 -12.38
CA GLY A 353 -65.36 -3.85 -12.34
C GLY A 353 -65.13 -4.75 -11.12
N ARG A 354 -63.88 -5.12 -10.86
CA ARG A 354 -63.52 -5.91 -9.65
C ARG A 354 -63.71 -5.12 -8.35
N TYR A 355 -63.43 -3.81 -8.36
CA TYR A 355 -63.64 -2.95 -7.21
C TYR A 355 -65.13 -2.83 -6.87
N LEU A 356 -65.99 -2.61 -7.86
CA LEU A 356 -67.44 -2.51 -7.67
C LEU A 356 -68.08 -3.86 -7.35
N ALA A 357 -67.53 -4.98 -7.86
CA ALA A 357 -68.01 -6.33 -7.54
C ALA A 357 -67.57 -6.85 -6.15
N ARG A 358 -66.60 -6.20 -5.48
CA ARG A 358 -66.19 -6.54 -4.10
C ARG A 358 -67.22 -6.15 -3.04
N HIS A 359 -68.25 -5.37 -3.39
CA HIS A 359 -69.33 -5.02 -2.49
C HIS A 359 -70.50 -6.00 -2.63
N LYS A 360 -70.65 -6.95 -1.69
CA LYS A 360 -71.97 -7.44 -1.23
C LYS A 360 -71.84 -8.50 -0.12
N GLY A 361 -72.13 -8.08 1.10
CA GLY A 361 -72.52 -8.96 2.21
C GLY A 361 -72.52 -8.21 3.52
N THR A 362 -73.70 -7.91 4.07
CA THR A 362 -73.86 -7.64 5.51
C THR A 362 -74.27 -8.96 6.17
N TYR A 363 -73.75 -9.24 7.37
CA TYR A 363 -74.14 -10.40 8.16
C TYR A 363 -74.53 -9.94 9.57
N LEU A 364 -75.50 -10.62 10.15
CA LEU A 364 -76.00 -10.38 11.51
C LEU A 364 -75.16 -11.21 12.48
N THR A 365 -74.49 -10.59 13.44
CA THR A 365 -73.80 -11.31 14.52
C THR A 365 -74.62 -11.25 15.80
N HIS A 366 -74.61 -12.37 16.55
CA HIS A 366 -75.19 -12.47 17.89
C HIS A 366 -74.09 -12.41 18.96
N GLU A 367 -73.20 -11.42 18.85
CA GLU A 367 -72.18 -11.19 19.88
C GLU A 367 -72.85 -10.57 21.12
N ALA A 368 -72.61 -11.16 22.29
CA ALA A 368 -73.13 -10.64 23.54
C ALA A 368 -72.42 -9.33 23.89
N LYS A 369 -73.19 -8.29 24.19
CA LYS A 369 -72.69 -6.97 24.54
C LYS A 369 -71.83 -7.06 25.81
N GLY A 370 -70.54 -6.69 25.74
CA GLY A 370 -69.60 -6.70 26.87
C GLY A 370 -68.49 -7.78 26.81
N ALA A 371 -68.49 -8.64 25.79
CA ALA A 371 -67.43 -9.64 25.60
C ALA A 371 -66.15 -9.09 24.94
N GLU A 372 -66.20 -7.89 24.35
CA GLU A 372 -65.11 -7.31 23.56
C GLU A 372 -63.91 -6.81 24.40
N ASP A 373 -64.12 -6.53 25.71
CA ASP A 373 -63.09 -6.00 26.63
C ASP A 373 -62.52 -7.06 27.60
N ALA A 374 -62.83 -8.34 27.41
CA ALA A 374 -62.32 -9.42 28.27
C ALA A 374 -60.90 -9.85 27.82
N PRO A 375 -59.93 -9.98 28.76
CA PRO A 375 -58.55 -10.33 28.42
C PRO A 375 -58.38 -11.79 27.95
N ASP A 376 -59.34 -12.66 28.26
CA ASP A 376 -59.34 -14.08 27.90
C ASP A 376 -60.77 -14.68 27.81
N ALA A 377 -60.86 -15.84 27.18
CA ALA A 377 -62.13 -16.47 26.78
C ALA A 377 -63.01 -16.87 27.97
N ASP A 378 -62.41 -17.31 29.08
CA ASP A 378 -63.18 -17.72 30.27
C ASP A 378 -63.84 -16.51 30.95
N THR A 379 -63.18 -15.35 30.96
CA THR A 379 -63.72 -14.10 31.50
C THR A 379 -64.84 -13.52 30.63
N ALA A 380 -64.78 -13.71 29.30
CA ALA A 380 -65.82 -13.27 28.36
C ALA A 380 -67.16 -14.00 28.58
N ILE A 381 -67.13 -15.26 29.01
CA ILE A 381 -68.33 -16.08 29.26
C ILE A 381 -69.05 -15.64 30.55
N ILE A 382 -68.31 -15.19 31.57
CA ILE A 382 -68.89 -14.76 32.86
C ILE A 382 -69.53 -13.37 32.74
N ASN A 383 -68.94 -12.49 31.92
CA ASN A 383 -69.40 -11.12 31.71
C ASN A 383 -70.54 -11.02 30.67
N ALA A 384 -70.91 -12.12 30.01
CA ALA A 384 -72.03 -12.16 29.08
C ALA A 384 -73.36 -12.09 29.83
N GLU A 385 -73.91 -10.88 29.98
CA GLU A 385 -75.20 -10.67 30.64
C GLU A 385 -76.33 -11.25 29.75
N GLY A 386 -77.02 -12.25 30.28
CA GLY A 386 -77.96 -13.09 29.54
C GLY A 386 -79.18 -12.34 29.02
N ASN A 387 -79.15 -11.93 27.74
CA ASN A 387 -80.35 -11.73 26.93
C ASN A 387 -79.99 -11.72 25.43
N HIS A 388 -79.82 -12.91 24.84
CA HIS A 388 -79.52 -13.08 23.41
C HIS A 388 -80.74 -12.78 22.52
N VAL A 389 -81.13 -11.50 22.35
CA VAL A 389 -82.25 -11.13 21.45
C VAL A 389 -81.99 -9.92 20.54
N HIS A 390 -80.81 -9.29 20.57
CA HIS A 390 -80.47 -8.27 19.57
C HIS A 390 -79.26 -8.69 18.73
N ALA A 391 -79.50 -9.01 17.46
CA ALA A 391 -78.47 -9.16 16.45
C ALA A 391 -78.09 -7.78 15.91
N GLU A 392 -76.79 -7.48 15.83
CA GLU A 392 -76.26 -6.20 15.34
C GLU A 392 -75.65 -6.40 13.94
N GLU A 393 -75.85 -5.43 13.03
CA GLU A 393 -75.39 -5.52 11.64
C GLU A 393 -73.96 -4.95 11.53
N LYS A 394 -72.96 -5.83 11.51
CA LYS A 394 -71.54 -5.45 11.31
C LYS A 394 -71.18 -5.49 9.81
N LYS A 395 -70.32 -4.56 9.38
CA LYS A 395 -69.75 -4.49 8.03
C LYS A 395 -68.26 -4.79 8.09
N GLU A 396 -67.82 -5.86 7.44
CA GLU A 396 -66.39 -6.16 7.26
C GLU A 396 -65.93 -5.91 5.83
N TYR A 397 -64.67 -5.45 5.72
CA TYR A 397 -63.96 -5.24 4.47
C TYR A 397 -62.77 -6.21 4.43
N PHE A 398 -62.74 -7.14 3.47
CA PHE A 398 -61.55 -7.93 3.20
C PHE A 398 -60.72 -7.26 2.09
N ILE A 399 -59.41 -7.13 2.34
CA ILE A 399 -58.41 -6.47 1.47
C ILE A 399 -58.30 -7.14 0.09
#